data_AF-A0A9E5HJZ0-F1
#
_entry.id   AF-A0A9E5HJZ0-F1
#
_cell.length_a   1.000
_cell.length_b   1.000
_cell.length_c   1.000
_cell.angle_alpha   90.00
_cell.angle_beta   90.00
_cell.angle_gamma   90.00
#
_symmetry.space_group_name_H-M   'P 1'
#
loop_
_entity.id
_entity.type
_entity.pdbx_description
1 polymer ?
#
loop_
_entity_poly.entity_id
_entity_poly.type
_entity_poly.pdbx_seq_one_letter_code
_entity_poly.pdbx_strand_id
1 'polypeptide(L)'
;MKSSLMRPRFGGEVTLDKSGAPDAFSLSGQGNGGAAGHAKGGADVTLTADGDTTILKYVAKAQIGGKIAQLGSRLIQSTAKKLAGRFFTSFAKVMEDA
;
A
#
# COMPACT_ATOMS: atom_id res chain seq x y z
N MET A 1 -22.02 -22.88 20.71
CA MET A 1 -22.03 -21.61 19.96
C MET A 1 -20.75 -21.52 19.13
N LYS A 2 -20.79 -21.86 17.82
CA LYS A 2 -19.61 -21.72 16.95
C LYS A 2 -19.43 -20.23 16.62
N SER A 3 -18.46 -19.58 17.25
CA SER A 3 -18.01 -18.25 16.84
C SER A 3 -17.35 -18.37 15.47
N SER A 4 -18.12 -18.14 14.41
CA SER A 4 -17.54 -17.91 13.08
C SER A 4 -16.83 -16.58 13.13
N LEU A 5 -15.50 -16.60 13.20
CA LEU A 5 -14.65 -15.42 13.00
C LEU A 5 -14.91 -14.91 11.58
N MET A 6 -15.86 -13.97 11.46
CA MET A 6 -16.15 -13.26 10.21
C MET A 6 -14.86 -12.54 9.80
N ARG A 7 -14.16 -13.04 8.78
CA ARG A 7 -13.04 -12.33 8.16
C ARG A 7 -13.64 -11.28 7.24
N PRO A 8 -13.61 -9.99 7.59
CA PRO A 8 -14.17 -8.97 6.73
C PRO A 8 -13.37 -8.99 5.42
N ARG A 9 -14.04 -9.20 4.28
CA ARG A 9 -13.44 -9.00 2.97
C ARG A 9 -13.51 -7.51 2.68
N PHE A 10 -12.36 -6.88 2.55
CA PHE A 10 -12.27 -5.50 2.08
C PHE A 10 -12.22 -5.54 0.55
N GLY A 11 -13.28 -5.04 -0.08
CA GLY A 11 -13.24 -4.72 -1.50
C GLY A 11 -12.41 -3.45 -1.69
N GLY A 12 -11.51 -3.47 -2.67
CA GLY A 12 -10.69 -2.31 -2.98
C GLY A 12 -10.29 -2.27 -4.44
N GLU A 13 -10.06 -1.07 -4.92
CA GLU A 13 -9.60 -0.76 -6.25
C GLU A 13 -8.17 -0.23 -6.16
N VAL A 14 -7.33 -0.60 -7.11
CA VAL A 14 -5.95 -0.13 -7.23
C VAL A 14 -5.72 0.31 -8.66
N THR A 15 -5.17 1.51 -8.81
CA THR A 15 -4.79 2.09 -10.10
C THR A 15 -3.29 2.32 -10.11
N LEU A 16 -2.66 1.91 -11.21
CA LEU A 16 -1.26 2.18 -11.51
C LEU A 16 -1.19 3.19 -12.64
N ASP A 17 -0.59 4.34 -12.37
CA ASP A 17 -0.26 5.35 -13.36
C ASP A 17 1.23 5.26 -13.71
N LYS A 18 1.52 4.98 -14.98
CA LYS A 18 2.86 4.81 -15.55
C LYS A 18 3.30 6.02 -16.38
N SER A 19 2.59 7.14 -16.31
CA SER A 19 2.89 8.34 -17.10
C SER A 19 4.32 8.86 -16.90
N GLY A 20 4.93 8.61 -15.73
CA GLY A 20 6.32 8.95 -15.41
C GLY A 20 7.37 7.92 -15.81
N ALA A 21 7.01 6.86 -16.55
CA ALA A 21 7.96 5.81 -16.93
C ALA A 21 9.08 6.36 -17.85
N PRO A 22 10.30 5.78 -17.80
CA PRO A 22 10.69 4.60 -17.02
C PRO A 22 11.07 4.90 -15.56
N ASP A 23 11.31 6.17 -15.22
CA ASP A 23 11.95 6.54 -13.96
C ASP A 23 10.95 6.69 -12.79
N ALA A 24 9.65 6.74 -13.05
CA ALA A 24 8.65 6.92 -12.03
C ALA A 24 7.29 6.27 -12.36
N PHE A 25 6.53 5.98 -11.31
CA PHE A 25 5.12 5.63 -11.41
C PHE A 25 4.39 5.99 -10.12
N SER A 26 3.07 6.09 -10.18
CA SER A 26 2.25 6.26 -8.99
C SER A 26 1.23 5.15 -8.84
N LEU A 27 1.00 4.74 -7.59
CA LEU A 27 -0.03 3.82 -7.19
C LEU A 27 -1.08 4.60 -6.40
N SER A 28 -2.35 4.37 -6.70
CA SER A 28 -3.45 4.81 -5.86
C SER A 28 -4.37 3.63 -5.58
N GLY A 29 -4.99 3.63 -4.41
CA GLY A 29 -5.94 2.60 -4.05
C GLY A 29 -6.94 3.07 -3.02
N GLN A 30 -8.11 2.46 -3.06
CA GLN A 30 -9.19 2.75 -2.13
C GLN A 30 -9.87 1.46 -1.71
N GLY A 31 -10.34 1.42 -0.47
CA GLY A 31 -11.05 0.27 0.08
C GLY A 31 -12.17 0.69 1.02
N ASN A 32 -13.27 -0.06 0.97
CA ASN A 32 -14.42 0.14 1.84
C ASN A 32 -14.68 -1.11 2.67
N GLY A 33 -14.63 -0.96 3.99
CA GLY A 33 -14.90 -2.00 4.98
C GLY A 33 -16.31 -1.93 5.58
N GLY A 34 -17.23 -1.20 4.94
CA GLY A 34 -18.58 -0.98 5.44
C GLY A 34 -18.55 -0.29 6.80
N ALA A 35 -19.18 -0.92 7.79
CA ALA A 35 -19.27 -0.38 9.16
C ALA A 35 -17.91 -0.22 9.86
N ALA A 36 -16.85 -0.90 9.39
CA ALA A 36 -15.51 -0.75 9.95
C ALA A 36 -14.83 0.56 9.53
N GLY A 37 -15.20 1.12 8.37
CA GLY A 37 -14.63 2.36 7.84
C GLY A 37 -14.08 2.22 6.42
N HIS A 38 -13.34 3.22 5.97
CA HIS A 38 -12.79 3.30 4.62
C HIS A 38 -11.34 3.77 4.67
N ALA A 39 -10.57 3.40 3.65
CA ALA A 39 -9.20 3.85 3.47
C ALA A 39 -8.96 4.23 2.01
N LYS A 40 -8.25 5.34 1.81
CA LYS A 40 -7.61 5.68 0.54
C LYS A 40 -6.11 5.74 0.80
N GLY A 41 -5.32 5.30 -0.15
CA GLY A 41 -3.87 5.36 -0.05
C GLY A 41 -3.23 5.36 -1.40
N GLY A 42 -1.92 5.57 -1.41
CA GLY A 42 -1.14 5.56 -2.61
C GLY A 42 0.34 5.68 -2.31
N ALA A 43 1.15 5.50 -3.34
CA ALA A 43 2.58 5.69 -3.28
C ALA A 43 3.07 6.32 -4.58
N ASP A 44 3.88 7.36 -4.44
CA ASP A 44 4.70 7.89 -5.53
C ASP A 44 6.05 7.16 -5.49
N VAL A 45 6.47 6.55 -6.61
CA VAL A 45 7.70 5.75 -6.72
C VAL A 45 8.62 6.35 -7.75
N THR A 46 9.91 6.43 -7.41
CA THR A 46 10.99 6.79 -8.33
C THR A 46 12.04 5.69 -8.36
N LEU A 47 12.55 5.41 -9.55
CA LEU A 47 13.61 4.47 -9.84
C LEU A 47 14.82 5.26 -10.32
N THR A 48 16.01 4.88 -9.87
CA THR A 48 17.25 5.55 -10.26
C THR A 48 18.32 4.49 -10.45
N ALA A 49 18.94 4.46 -11.62
CA ALA A 49 20.07 3.57 -11.89
C ALA A 49 21.26 3.94 -10.98
N ASP A 50 21.89 2.92 -10.40
CA ASP A 50 23.09 3.04 -9.57
C ASP A 50 24.01 1.84 -9.86
N GLY A 51 24.87 2.01 -10.86
CA GLY A 51 25.73 0.95 -11.40
C GLY A 51 24.89 -0.24 -11.90
N ASP A 52 25.14 -1.41 -11.33
CA ASP A 52 24.41 -2.65 -11.64
C ASP A 52 23.11 -2.81 -10.83
N THR A 53 22.71 -1.79 -10.06
CA THR A 53 21.53 -1.82 -9.21
C THR A 53 20.55 -0.70 -9.55
N THR A 54 19.31 -0.81 -9.07
CA THR A 54 18.32 0.26 -9.16
C THR A 54 17.88 0.64 -7.76
N ILE A 55 18.04 1.92 -7.42
CA ILE A 55 17.52 2.48 -6.18
C ILE A 55 16.04 2.77 -6.38
N LEU A 56 15.19 2.09 -5.59
CA LEU A 56 13.76 2.37 -5.49
C LEU A 56 13.50 3.26 -4.27
N LYS A 57 12.98 4.46 -4.52
CA LYS A 57 12.48 5.38 -3.49
C LYS A 57 10.97 5.51 -3.61
N TYR A 58 10.28 5.56 -2.49
CA TYR A 58 8.84 5.75 -2.47
C TYR A 58 8.39 6.72 -1.38
N VAL A 59 7.26 7.39 -1.63
CA VAL A 59 6.54 8.21 -0.65
C VAL A 59 5.10 7.70 -0.58
N ALA A 60 4.74 7.07 0.53
CA ALA A 60 3.40 6.55 0.75
C ALA A 60 2.51 7.58 1.47
N LYS A 61 1.25 7.69 1.04
CA LYS A 61 0.23 8.55 1.65
C LYS A 61 -1.01 7.70 1.93
N ALA A 62 -1.67 7.94 3.05
CA ALA A 62 -2.91 7.26 3.40
C ALA A 62 -3.88 8.18 4.13
N GLN A 63 -5.16 8.05 3.81
CA GLN A 63 -6.28 8.72 4.46
C GLN A 63 -7.23 7.63 4.95
N ILE A 64 -7.51 7.62 6.25
CA ILE A 64 -8.35 6.60 6.88
C ILE A 64 -9.48 7.29 7.63
N GLY A 65 -10.69 6.78 7.44
CA GLY A 65 -11.91 7.30 8.06
C GLY A 65 -12.79 6.20 8.63
N GLY A 66 -13.77 6.61 9.44
CA GLY A 66 -14.68 5.71 10.14
C GLY A 66 -14.08 5.11 11.43
N LYS A 67 -14.63 3.99 11.88
CA LYS A 67 -14.29 3.39 13.18
C LYS A 67 -12.83 2.94 13.28
N ILE A 68 -12.24 2.46 12.18
CA ILE A 68 -10.81 2.10 12.14
C ILE A 68 -9.89 3.29 12.46
N ALA A 69 -10.28 4.53 12.11
CA ALA A 69 -9.47 5.71 12.44
C ALA A 69 -9.32 5.93 13.96
N GLN A 70 -10.26 5.41 14.76
CA GLN A 70 -10.26 5.51 16.22
C GLN A 70 -9.18 4.64 16.88
N LEU A 71 -8.55 3.72 16.14
CA LEU A 71 -7.42 2.91 16.62
C LEU A 71 -6.14 3.74 16.89
N GLY A 72 -6.12 5.00 16.43
CA GLY A 72 -5.04 5.95 16.68
C GLY A 72 -3.96 5.94 15.59
N SER A 73 -3.43 7.13 15.31
CA SER A 73 -2.47 7.38 14.23
C SER A 73 -1.20 6.52 14.33
N ARG A 74 -0.70 6.28 15.55
CA ARG A 74 0.52 5.51 15.77
C ARG A 74 0.39 4.04 15.31
N LEU A 75 -0.71 3.37 15.66
CA LEU A 75 -0.94 1.97 15.29
C LEU A 75 -1.18 1.82 13.78
N ILE A 76 -1.90 2.77 13.20
CA ILE A 76 -2.13 2.85 11.76
C ILE A 76 -0.80 3.01 11.01
N GLN A 77 0.04 3.97 11.42
CA GLN A 77 1.32 4.24 10.77
C GLN A 77 2.28 3.05 10.86
N SER A 78 2.39 2.38 12.02
CA SER A 78 3.28 1.22 12.16
C SER A 78 2.85 0.06 11.27
N THR A 79 1.53 -0.18 11.17
CA THR A 79 0.96 -1.20 10.30
C THR A 79 1.19 -0.87 8.82
N ALA A 80 0.94 0.39 8.42
CA ALA A 80 1.17 0.86 7.06
C ALA A 80 2.65 0.71 6.65
N LYS A 81 3.59 1.14 7.51
CA LYS A 81 5.04 0.97 7.26
C LYS A 81 5.43 -0.50 7.08
N LYS A 82 4.88 -1.40 7.91
CA LYS A 82 5.13 -2.85 7.80
C LYS A 82 4.56 -3.44 6.50
N LEU A 83 3.42 -2.96 6.03
CA LEU A 83 2.82 -3.41 4.78
C LEU A 83 3.58 -2.88 3.56
N ALA A 84 3.97 -1.60 3.57
CA ALA A 84 4.78 -0.99 2.51
C ALA A 84 6.13 -1.70 2.36
N GLY A 85 6.81 -1.99 3.48
CA GLY A 85 8.05 -2.79 3.46
C GLY A 85 7.85 -4.16 2.81
N ARG A 86 6.81 -4.90 3.23
CA ARG A 86 6.49 -6.21 2.63
C ARG A 86 6.17 -6.13 1.14
N PHE A 87 5.43 -5.11 0.71
CA PHE A 87 5.10 -4.90 -0.69
C PHE A 87 6.37 -4.70 -1.52
N PHE A 88 7.23 -3.75 -1.15
CA PHE A 88 8.43 -3.44 -1.94
C PHE A 88 9.48 -4.55 -1.88
N THR A 89 9.60 -5.28 -0.75
CA THR A 89 10.41 -6.51 -0.71
C THR A 89 9.88 -7.56 -1.69
N SER A 90 8.56 -7.75 -1.77
CA SER A 90 7.97 -8.72 -2.70
C SER A 90 8.10 -8.25 -4.15
N PHE A 91 7.94 -6.95 -4.41
CA PHE A 91 8.11 -6.34 -5.72
C PHE A 91 9.55 -6.52 -6.23
N ALA A 92 10.55 -6.19 -5.42
CA ALA A 92 11.96 -6.36 -5.78
C ALA A 92 12.25 -7.82 -6.18
N LYS A 93 11.77 -8.78 -5.38
CA LYS A 93 11.92 -10.20 -5.69
C LYS A 93 11.29 -10.58 -7.05
N VAL A 94 10.06 -10.14 -7.31
CA VAL A 94 9.39 -10.44 -8.59
C VAL A 94 10.12 -9.82 -9.78
N MET A 95 10.75 -8.66 -9.60
CA MET A 95 11.53 -7.99 -10.65
C MET A 95 12.91 -8.62 -10.86
N GLU A 96 13.53 -9.19 -9.83
CA GLU A 96 14.78 -9.98 -9.96
C GLU A 96 14.55 -11.30 -10.69
N ASP A 97 13.35 -11.90 -10.51
CA ASP A 97 12.96 -13.16 -11.15
C ASP A 97 12.43 -12.99 -12.60
N ALA A 98 12.31 -11.75 -13.10
CA ALA A 98 11.72 -11.41 -14.40
C ALA A 98 12.76 -11.06 -15.47
#